data_AF-A0A8S3HUS9-F1
#
_entry.id   AF-A0A8S3HUS9-F1
#
_cell.length_a   1.000
_cell.length_b   1.000
_cell.length_c   1.000
_cell.angle_alpha   90.00
_cell.angle_beta   90.00
_cell.angle_gamma   90.00
#
_symmetry.space_group_name_H-M   'P 1'
#
loop_
_entity.id
_entity.type
_entity.pdbx_description
1 polymer ?
#
loop_
_entity_poly.entity_id
_entity_poly.type
_entity_poly.pdbx_seq_one_letter_code
_entity_poly.pdbx_strand_id
1 'polypeptide(L)'
;EYKKICEDLNDDQDAPSLFGLPANIERSAQRMNSTQIINSLKVLQRTDVEVEKFDKDKWSALLTPLLNLWKKLNQDTDFIKLKVQPPVEDGSLSPIQSFLQLERYNGIQLVQTIHENLASLSKVIRGISLITNEIQEYAKDLLQNE
;
A
#
# COMPACT_ATOMS: atom_id res chain seq x y z
N GLU A 1 22.39 47.12 7.48
CA GLU A 1 21.02 47.40 7.03
C GLU A 1 20.26 46.11 6.75
N TYR A 2 20.71 45.27 5.81
CA TYR A 2 20.13 43.95 5.52
C TYR A 2 19.97 43.00 6.73
N LYS A 3 20.95 42.98 7.65
CA LYS A 3 20.85 42.15 8.88
C LYS A 3 19.69 42.58 9.81
N LYS A 4 19.38 43.87 9.86
CA LYS A 4 18.24 44.38 10.65
C LYS A 4 16.92 43.95 10.04
N ILE A 5 16.83 43.91 8.72
CA ILE A 5 15.64 43.42 8.01
C ILE A 5 15.40 41.93 8.33
N CYS A 6 16.46 41.11 8.43
CA CYS A 6 16.33 39.72 8.87
C CYS A 6 15.91 39.58 10.34
N GLU A 7 16.35 40.50 11.21
CA GLU A 7 15.95 40.54 12.63
C GLU A 7 14.56 41.15 12.84
N ASP A 8 14.05 41.95 11.90
CA ASP A 8 12.70 42.53 11.93
C ASP A 8 11.63 41.55 11.40
N LEU A 9 12.04 40.54 10.62
CA LEU A 9 11.23 39.41 10.14
C LEU A 9 10.90 38.39 11.27
N ASN A 10 10.75 38.85 12.52
CA ASN A 10 10.43 38.05 13.72
C ASN A 10 9.01 37.43 13.70
N ASP A 11 8.53 36.96 12.55
CA ASP A 11 7.60 35.85 12.57
C ASP A 11 8.45 34.60 12.81
N ASP A 12 8.44 34.09 14.05
CA ASP A 12 9.03 32.79 14.39
C ASP A 12 8.44 31.63 13.55
N GLN A 13 7.40 31.91 12.75
CA GLN A 13 6.69 30.98 11.88
C GLN A 13 6.46 31.59 10.50
N ASP A 14 7.09 31.02 9.48
CA ASP A 14 6.86 31.45 8.10
C ASP A 14 5.43 31.13 7.63
N ALA A 15 4.65 32.17 7.30
CA ALA A 15 3.29 32.00 6.80
C ALA A 15 3.29 31.43 5.36
N PRO A 16 2.41 30.47 5.01
CA PRO A 16 2.33 29.90 3.65
C PRO A 16 2.07 30.95 2.55
N SER A 17 1.38 32.04 2.89
CA SER A 17 1.09 33.15 1.99
C SER A 17 2.37 33.85 1.49
N LEU A 18 3.45 33.83 2.28
CA LEU A 18 4.75 34.38 1.87
C LEU A 18 5.33 33.66 0.66
N PHE A 19 4.98 32.38 0.50
CA PHE A 19 5.41 31.52 -0.61
C PHE A 19 4.33 31.35 -1.69
N GLY A 20 3.22 32.09 -1.62
CA GLY A 20 2.08 31.94 -2.53
C GLY A 20 1.33 30.62 -2.37
N LEU A 21 1.51 29.93 -1.24
CA LEU A 21 0.85 28.66 -0.95
C LEU A 21 -0.53 28.89 -0.34
N PRO A 22 -1.52 28.03 -0.63
CA PRO A 22 -2.81 28.12 0.02
C PRO A 22 -2.70 27.79 1.51
N ALA A 23 -3.51 28.45 2.35
CA ALA A 23 -3.48 28.30 3.81
C ALA A 23 -3.80 26.88 4.32
N ASN A 24 -4.35 26.00 3.47
CA ASN A 24 -4.60 24.59 3.83
C ASN A 24 -3.33 23.73 3.90
N ILE A 25 -2.23 24.18 3.30
CA ILE A 25 -0.95 23.47 3.27
C ILE A 25 -0.35 23.41 4.67
N GLU A 26 -0.42 24.50 5.43
CA GLU A 26 0.07 24.55 6.81
C GLU A 26 -0.62 23.51 7.70
N ARG A 27 -1.95 23.41 7.62
CA ARG A 27 -2.71 22.42 8.38
C ARG A 27 -2.31 20.99 8.00
N SER A 28 -2.09 20.74 6.71
CA SER A 28 -1.69 19.42 6.21
C SER A 28 -0.27 19.07 6.64
N ALA A 29 0.67 20.02 6.52
CA ALA A 29 2.05 19.89 6.95
C ALA A 29 2.16 19.69 8.47
N GLN A 30 1.45 20.49 9.25
CA GLN A 30 1.39 20.36 10.70
C GLN A 30 0.86 18.98 11.12
N ARG A 31 -0.21 18.49 10.48
CA ARG A 31 -0.76 17.16 10.76
C ARG A 31 0.24 16.05 10.42
N MET A 32 0.93 16.16 9.29
CA MET A 32 1.95 15.21 8.87
C MET A 32 3.13 15.19 9.84
N ASN A 33 3.72 16.35 10.12
CA ASN A 33 4.86 16.50 11.04
C ASN A 33 4.51 16.02 12.45
N SER A 34 3.33 16.37 12.96
CA SER A 34 2.86 15.89 14.27
C SER A 34 2.73 14.38 14.29
N THR A 35 2.16 13.78 13.24
CA THR A 35 2.03 12.31 13.14
C THR A 35 3.40 11.64 13.09
N GLN A 36 4.35 12.20 12.34
CA GLN A 36 5.72 11.69 12.25
C GLN A 36 6.44 11.75 13.61
N ILE A 37 6.43 12.89 14.29
CA ILE A 37 7.08 13.07 15.60
C ILE A 37 6.47 12.09 16.62
N ILE A 38 5.14 11.99 16.66
CA ILE A 38 4.45 11.05 17.55
C ILE A 38 4.87 9.60 17.26
N ASN A 39 4.97 9.22 15.99
CA ASN A 39 5.42 7.87 15.62
C ASN A 39 6.88 7.63 16.03
N SER A 40 7.78 8.58 15.82
CA SER A 40 9.18 8.48 16.28
C SER A 40 9.27 8.33 17.80
N LEU A 41 8.48 9.09 18.57
CA LEU A 41 8.41 8.96 20.02
C LEU A 41 7.87 7.59 20.45
N LYS A 42 6.84 7.07 19.77
CA LYS A 42 6.29 5.73 20.03
C LYS A 42 7.31 4.61 19.76
N VAL A 43 8.13 4.76 18.71
CA VAL A 43 9.20 3.81 18.39
C VAL A 43 10.26 3.81 19.50
N LEU A 44 10.72 4.99 19.95
CA LEU A 44 11.67 5.11 21.06
C LEU A 44 11.13 4.54 22.39
N GLN A 45 9.81 4.60 22.60
CA GLN A 45 9.16 4.05 23.78
C GLN A 45 9.13 2.51 23.79
N ARG A 46 9.26 1.85 22.63
CA ARG A 46 9.33 0.39 22.54
C ARG A 46 10.77 -0.06 22.75
N THR A 47 11.03 -0.69 23.88
CA THR A 47 12.28 -1.43 24.09
C THR A 47 12.27 -2.62 23.14
N ASP A 48 13.33 -2.72 22.35
CA ASP A 48 13.49 -3.59 21.19
C ASP A 48 13.44 -5.09 21.57
N VAL A 49 12.22 -5.66 21.61
CA VAL A 49 12.02 -7.11 21.76
C VAL A 49 10.81 -7.54 20.93
N GLU A 50 10.92 -7.49 19.62
CA GLU A 50 10.18 -8.45 18.77
C GLU A 50 11.13 -9.01 17.73
N VAL A 51 11.74 -10.13 18.12
CA VAL A 51 12.41 -11.05 17.22
C VAL A 51 11.43 -11.34 16.08
N GLU A 52 11.92 -11.17 14.87
CA GLU A 52 11.37 -11.41 13.53
C GLU A 52 10.87 -12.86 13.32
N LYS A 53 10.16 -13.43 14.29
CA LYS A 53 9.59 -14.76 14.25
C LYS A 53 8.17 -14.66 13.72
N PHE A 54 7.82 -15.62 12.87
CA PHE A 54 6.46 -15.85 12.42
C PHE A 54 5.53 -15.98 13.63
N ASP A 55 4.74 -14.95 13.87
CA ASP A 55 3.67 -14.95 14.85
C ASP A 55 2.35 -15.09 14.11
N LYS A 56 1.80 -16.31 14.15
CA LYS A 56 0.54 -16.68 13.50
C LYS A 56 -0.62 -15.79 13.97
N ASP A 57 -0.65 -15.42 15.24
CA ASP A 57 -1.74 -14.66 15.83
C ASP A 57 -1.65 -13.18 15.41
N LYS A 58 -0.43 -12.63 15.38
CA LYS A 58 -0.16 -11.28 14.85
C LYS A 58 -0.51 -11.18 13.36
N TRP A 59 -0.10 -12.16 12.56
CA TRP A 59 -0.41 -12.24 11.14
C TRP A 59 -1.92 -12.39 10.91
N SER A 60 -2.58 -13.26 11.67
CA SER A 60 -4.03 -13.43 11.62
C SER A 60 -4.76 -12.13 11.92
N ALA A 61 -4.38 -11.43 12.99
CA ALA A 61 -5.02 -10.18 13.39
C ALA A 61 -4.87 -9.07 12.35
N LEU A 62 -3.68 -8.92 11.76
CA LEU A 62 -3.36 -7.82 10.83
C LEU A 62 -3.80 -8.10 9.39
N LEU A 63 -3.69 -9.35 8.93
CA LEU A 63 -3.97 -9.72 7.53
C LEU A 63 -5.45 -10.13 7.31
N THR A 64 -6.19 -10.53 8.35
CA THR A 64 -7.60 -10.90 8.22
C THR A 64 -8.48 -9.75 7.68
N PRO A 65 -8.35 -8.49 8.14
CA PRO A 65 -9.09 -7.37 7.56
C PRO A 65 -8.82 -7.20 6.05
N LEU A 66 -7.57 -7.33 5.63
CA LEU A 66 -7.17 -7.25 4.21
C LEU A 66 -7.78 -8.38 3.40
N LEU A 67 -7.70 -9.63 3.88
CA LEU A 67 -8.31 -10.79 3.22
C LEU A 67 -9.84 -10.65 3.11
N ASN A 68 -10.48 -10.09 4.13
CA ASN A 68 -11.92 -9.83 4.11
C ASN A 68 -12.29 -8.73 3.11
N LEU A 69 -11.48 -7.67 3.00
CA LEU A 69 -11.66 -6.62 2.00
C LEU A 69 -11.51 -7.19 0.58
N TRP A 70 -10.44 -7.95 0.32
CA TRP A 70 -10.23 -8.62 -0.97
C TRP A 70 -11.41 -9.53 -1.32
N LYS A 71 -11.88 -10.31 -0.34
CA LYS A 71 -13.06 -11.16 -0.54
C LYS A 71 -14.28 -10.33 -0.90
N LYS A 72 -14.56 -9.23 -0.18
CA LYS A 72 -15.70 -8.32 -0.45
C LYS A 72 -15.64 -7.70 -1.84
N LEU A 73 -14.48 -7.26 -2.28
CA LEU A 73 -14.30 -6.66 -3.61
C LEU A 73 -14.58 -7.66 -4.75
N ASN A 74 -14.35 -8.95 -4.52
CA ASN A 74 -14.49 -10.00 -5.52
C ASN A 74 -15.71 -10.92 -5.30
N GLN A 75 -16.71 -10.55 -4.48
CA GLN A 75 -17.87 -11.42 -4.23
C GLN A 75 -18.79 -11.52 -5.45
N ASP A 76 -18.98 -10.39 -6.14
CA ASP A 76 -19.93 -10.27 -7.25
C ASP A 76 -19.24 -10.32 -8.62
N THR A 77 -17.91 -10.47 -8.64
CA THR A 77 -17.11 -10.44 -9.87
C THR A 77 -16.39 -11.77 -10.06
N ASP A 78 -16.72 -12.49 -11.14
CA ASP A 78 -16.07 -13.78 -11.46
C ASP A 78 -14.71 -13.61 -12.18
N PHE A 79 -14.01 -12.49 -12.01
CA PHE A 79 -12.69 -12.25 -12.63
C PHE A 79 -11.65 -13.31 -12.23
N ILE A 80 -11.73 -13.81 -11.00
CA ILE A 80 -10.84 -14.86 -10.48
C ILE A 80 -11.00 -16.18 -11.26
N LYS A 81 -12.21 -16.49 -11.73
CA LYS A 81 -12.51 -17.73 -12.47
C LYS A 81 -12.47 -17.56 -13.99
N LEU A 82 -12.34 -16.32 -14.45
CA LEU A 82 -12.43 -15.99 -15.86
C LEU A 82 -11.19 -16.52 -16.59
N LYS A 83 -11.39 -17.49 -17.48
CA LYS A 83 -10.33 -17.99 -18.36
C LYS A 83 -10.14 -17.00 -19.49
N VAL A 84 -9.01 -16.29 -19.49
CA VAL A 84 -8.64 -15.37 -20.57
C VAL A 84 -7.53 -16.01 -21.39
N GLN A 85 -7.68 -15.97 -22.71
CA GLN A 85 -6.63 -16.39 -23.62
C GLN A 85 -5.72 -15.20 -23.97
N PRO A 86 -4.42 -15.43 -24.18
CA PRO A 86 -3.52 -14.37 -24.63
C PRO A 86 -4.04 -13.78 -25.95
N PRO A 87 -4.09 -12.43 -26.10
CA PRO A 87 -4.47 -11.80 -27.35
C PRO A 87 -3.53 -12.22 -28.48
N VAL A 88 -4.08 -12.63 -29.61
CA VAL A 88 -3.29 -12.86 -30.83
C VAL A 88 -3.27 -11.56 -31.62
N GLU A 89 -2.08 -11.03 -31.91
CA GLU A 89 -1.91 -9.84 -32.73
C GLU A 89 -2.07 -10.18 -34.22
N ASP A 90 -3.31 -10.42 -34.66
CA ASP A 90 -3.60 -10.77 -36.06
C ASP A 90 -3.64 -9.55 -37.00
N GLY A 91 -3.31 -8.34 -36.54
CA GLY A 91 -3.34 -7.09 -37.32
C GLY A 91 -4.72 -6.71 -37.90
N SER A 92 -5.74 -7.51 -37.63
CA SER A 92 -7.11 -7.38 -38.14
C SER A 92 -7.99 -6.47 -37.27
N LEU A 93 -7.58 -6.24 -36.02
CA LEU A 93 -8.27 -5.40 -35.05
C LEU A 93 -7.79 -3.95 -35.14
N SER A 94 -8.71 -3.01 -34.91
CA SER A 94 -8.30 -1.61 -34.74
C SER A 94 -7.31 -1.46 -33.57
N PRO A 95 -6.37 -0.51 -33.61
CA PRO A 95 -5.38 -0.33 -32.54
C PRO A 95 -6.00 -0.17 -31.15
N ILE A 96 -7.16 0.49 -31.05
CA ILE A 96 -7.89 0.67 -29.79
C ILE A 96 -8.46 -0.66 -29.27
N GLN A 97 -8.97 -1.52 -30.17
CA GLN A 97 -9.48 -2.83 -29.78
C GLN A 97 -8.36 -3.78 -29.35
N SER A 98 -7.21 -3.75 -30.04
CA SER A 98 -6.04 -4.52 -29.64
C SER A 98 -5.55 -4.11 -28.25
N PHE A 99 -5.42 -2.80 -28.01
CA PHE A 99 -5.07 -2.27 -26.69
C PHE A 99 -6.05 -2.71 -25.61
N LEU A 100 -7.36 -2.58 -25.85
CA LEU A 100 -8.38 -2.97 -24.87
C LEU A 100 -8.34 -4.47 -24.56
N GLN A 101 -8.08 -5.32 -25.55
CA GLN A 101 -7.97 -6.76 -25.36
C GLN A 101 -6.74 -7.13 -24.51
N LEU A 102 -5.61 -6.46 -24.77
CA LEU A 102 -4.37 -6.64 -24.02
C LEU A 102 -4.50 -6.14 -22.57
N GLU A 103 -5.08 -4.95 -22.37
CA GLU A 103 -5.36 -4.39 -21.05
C GLU A 103 -6.27 -5.30 -20.24
N ARG A 104 -7.33 -5.82 -20.87
CA ARG A 104 -8.23 -6.78 -20.23
C ARG A 104 -7.49 -8.05 -19.81
N TYR A 105 -6.65 -8.61 -20.68
CA TYR A 105 -5.87 -9.81 -20.37
C TYR A 105 -4.92 -9.57 -19.20
N ASN A 106 -4.11 -8.51 -19.25
CA ASN A 106 -3.15 -8.17 -18.21
C ASN A 106 -3.83 -7.84 -16.88
N GLY A 107 -4.93 -7.08 -16.91
CA GLY A 107 -5.70 -6.76 -15.71
C GLY A 107 -6.25 -8.01 -15.02
N ILE A 108 -6.78 -8.98 -15.78
CA ILE A 108 -7.30 -10.22 -15.21
C ILE A 108 -6.16 -11.12 -14.69
N GLN A 109 -5.04 -11.21 -15.41
CA GLN A 109 -3.86 -11.94 -14.95
C GLN A 109 -3.35 -11.39 -13.61
N LEU A 110 -3.24 -10.06 -13.48
CA LEU A 110 -2.81 -9.43 -12.24
C LEU A 110 -3.75 -9.75 -11.07
N VAL A 111 -5.06 -9.68 -11.29
CA VAL A 111 -6.06 -10.04 -10.26
C VAL A 111 -5.94 -11.51 -9.84
N GLN A 112 -5.70 -12.42 -10.78
CA GLN A 112 -5.50 -13.84 -10.50
C GLN A 112 -4.23 -14.08 -9.69
N THR A 113 -3.11 -13.47 -10.06
CA THR A 113 -1.85 -13.55 -9.30
C THR A 113 -1.99 -13.03 -7.87
N ILE A 114 -2.63 -11.88 -7.67
CA ILE A 114 -2.89 -11.33 -6.33
C ILE A 114 -3.77 -12.29 -5.52
N HIS A 115 -4.82 -12.85 -6.15
CA HIS A 115 -5.69 -13.81 -5.49
C HIS A 115 -4.95 -15.08 -5.05
N GLU A 116 -4.08 -15.62 -5.91
CA GLU A 116 -3.26 -16.80 -5.61
C GLU A 116 -2.30 -16.56 -4.45
N ASN A 117 -1.65 -15.39 -4.42
CA ASN A 117 -0.75 -14.99 -3.32
C ASN A 117 -1.50 -14.83 -2.00
N LEU A 118 -2.64 -14.13 -2.00
CA LEU A 118 -3.49 -13.97 -0.82
C LEU A 118 -4.11 -15.29 -0.35
N ALA A 119 -4.47 -16.19 -1.27
CA ALA A 119 -4.99 -17.51 -0.94
C ALA A 119 -3.91 -18.38 -0.28
N SER A 120 -2.68 -18.33 -0.80
CA SER A 120 -1.52 -19.03 -0.23
C SER A 120 -1.22 -18.50 1.19
N LEU A 121 -1.20 -17.18 1.37
CA LEU A 121 -1.05 -16.54 2.67
C LEU A 121 -2.19 -16.93 3.63
N SER A 122 -3.44 -16.96 3.16
CA SER A 122 -4.58 -17.40 3.97
C SER A 122 -4.47 -18.85 4.42
N LYS A 123 -3.94 -19.75 3.57
CA LYS A 123 -3.67 -21.15 3.94
C LYS A 123 -2.59 -21.26 5.02
N VAL A 124 -1.54 -20.43 4.95
CA VAL A 124 -0.47 -20.38 5.98
C VAL A 124 -1.04 -19.89 7.31
N ILE A 125 -1.83 -18.81 7.32
CA ILE A 125 -2.47 -18.28 8.54
C ILE A 125 -3.42 -19.32 9.18
N ARG A 126 -4.15 -20.09 8.37
CA ARG A 126 -5.03 -21.16 8.86
C ARG A 126 -4.26 -22.41 9.32
N GLY A 127 -2.95 -22.50 9.07
CA GLY A 127 -2.12 -23.65 9.42
C GLY A 127 -2.29 -24.84 8.46
N ILE A 128 -2.79 -24.61 7.25
CA ILE A 128 -3.02 -25.65 6.22
C ILE A 128 -1.76 -25.85 5.36
N SER A 129 -0.92 -24.81 5.22
CA SER A 129 0.31 -24.83 4.44
C SER A 129 1.50 -24.40 5.29
N LEU A 130 2.68 -24.92 4.95
CA LEU A 130 3.95 -24.46 5.50
C LEU A 130 4.29 -23.06 4.96
N ILE A 131 4.98 -22.27 5.78
CA ILE A 131 5.53 -20.98 5.36
C ILE A 131 6.74 -21.20 4.46
N THR A 132 6.74 -20.54 3.29
CA THR A 132 7.89 -20.45 2.39
C THR A 132 8.53 -19.07 2.52
N ASN A 133 9.80 -18.93 2.13
CA ASN A 133 10.50 -17.64 2.19
C ASN A 133 9.76 -16.54 1.39
N GLU A 134 9.19 -16.88 0.24
CA GLU A 134 8.41 -15.96 -0.60
C GLU A 134 7.16 -15.44 0.14
N ILE A 135 6.41 -16.32 0.81
CA ILE A 135 5.23 -15.92 1.59
C ILE A 135 5.65 -15.09 2.81
N GLN A 136 6.82 -15.37 3.37
CA GLN A 136 7.37 -14.58 4.48
C GLN A 136 7.73 -13.16 4.06
N GLU A 137 8.35 -12.99 2.89
CA GLU A 137 8.65 -11.68 2.31
C GLU A 137 7.37 -10.90 2.02
N TYR A 138 6.41 -11.50 1.31
CA TYR A 138 5.12 -10.84 1.02
C TYR A 138 4.35 -10.42 2.28
N ALA A 139 4.33 -11.28 3.29
CA ALA A 139 3.67 -10.94 4.55
C ALA A 139 4.42 -9.83 5.29
N LYS A 140 5.76 -9.81 5.23
CA LYS A 140 6.57 -8.77 5.83
C LYS A 140 6.30 -7.42 5.17
N ASP A 141 6.28 -7.37 3.85
CA ASP A 141 5.98 -6.15 3.08
C ASP A 141 4.57 -5.62 3.44
N LEU A 142 3.57 -6.51 3.39
CA LEU A 142 2.19 -6.18 3.80
C LEU A 142 2.08 -5.69 5.25
N LEU A 143 2.91 -6.20 6.16
CA LEU A 143 2.93 -5.79 7.57
C LEU A 143 3.69 -4.47 7.78
N GLN A 144 4.68 -4.18 6.93
CA GLN A 144 5.43 -2.93 6.93
C GLN A 144 4.66 -1.79 6.21
N ASN A 145 3.54 -2.12 5.54
CA ASN A 145 2.77 -1.22 4.66
C ASN A 145 3.61 -0.68 3.48
N GLU A 146 4.54 -1.48 2.99
CA GLU A 146 5.27 -1.27 1.73
C GLU A 146 4.85 -2.34 0.70
#